data_AF-A0A087UM61-F1
#
_entry.id   AF-A0A087UM61-F1
#
_cell.length_a   1.000
_cell.length_b   1.000
_cell.length_c   1.000
_cell.angle_alpha   90.00
_cell.angle_beta   90.00
_cell.angle_gamma   90.00
#
_symmetry.space_group_name_H-M   'P 1'
#
loop_
_entity.id
_entity.type
_entity.pdbx_description
1 polymer ?
#
loop_
_entity_poly.entity_id
_entity_poly.type
_entity_poly.pdbx_seq_one_letter_code
_entity_poly.pdbx_strand_id
1 'polypeptide(L)'
;MFEDVNGFGSWHRRWCALNAQSLMYWKYPDDEHRKEPIGSIDLRQCVTSNVQSVTRDICARPNTFQMMTVRPQEKGDKDTLISWTANTLTTTKHLLSADTKEERILWCNKLNEALTSLRRWDPQALRPMESMQDKK
;
A
#
# COMPACT_ATOMS: atom_id res chain seq x y z
N MET A 1 -0.38 9.62 -3.17
CA MET A 1 -1.01 8.28 -3.29
C MET A 1 -1.70 8.20 -4.64
N PHE A 2 -1.49 7.10 -5.36
CA PHE A 2 -2.16 6.85 -6.63
C PHE A 2 -3.53 6.23 -6.39
N GLU A 3 -4.56 6.74 -7.06
CA GLU A 3 -5.94 6.28 -6.96
C GLU A 3 -6.50 6.10 -8.39
N ASP A 4 -7.40 5.14 -8.55
CA ASP A 4 -8.22 5.05 -9.75
C ASP A 4 -9.49 5.90 -9.58
N VAL A 5 -9.69 6.86 -10.47
CA VAL A 5 -10.84 7.76 -10.49
C VAL A 5 -11.59 7.54 -11.80
N ASN A 6 -12.59 6.65 -11.77
CA ASN A 6 -13.42 6.29 -12.94
C ASN A 6 -12.60 5.78 -14.15
N GLY A 7 -11.59 4.95 -13.91
CA GLY A 7 -10.73 4.40 -14.96
C GLY A 7 -9.56 5.31 -15.34
N PHE A 8 -9.37 6.43 -14.64
CA PHE A 8 -8.27 7.35 -14.83
C PHE A 8 -7.37 7.39 -13.60
N GLY A 9 -6.07 7.16 -13.81
CA GLY A 9 -5.08 7.23 -12.76
C GLY A 9 -4.83 8.65 -12.28
N SER A 10 -4.97 8.89 -10.97
CA SER A 10 -4.77 10.19 -10.36
C SER A 10 -3.83 10.12 -9.16
N TRP A 11 -3.00 11.15 -8.98
CA TRP A 11 -2.13 11.29 -7.81
C TRP A 11 -2.69 12.32 -6.84
N HIS A 12 -3.01 11.88 -5.64
CA HIS A 12 -3.48 12.75 -4.56
C HIS A 12 -2.41 12.91 -3.48
N ARG A 13 -2.13 14.16 -3.08
CA ARG A 13 -1.33 14.45 -1.89
C ARG A 13 -2.18 14.13 -0.66
N ARG A 14 -1.64 13.33 0.25
CA ARG A 14 -2.32 12.89 1.47
C ARG A 14 -1.38 13.08 2.65
N TRP A 15 -1.95 13.38 3.80
CA TRP A 15 -1.28 13.20 5.08
C TRP A 15 -1.38 11.73 5.45
N CYS A 16 -0.27 11.05 5.71
CA CYS A 16 -0.24 9.63 6.02
C CYS A 16 0.36 9.41 7.41
N ALA A 17 -0.30 8.60 8.24
CA ALA A 17 0.19 8.19 9.55
C ALA A 17 0.27 6.66 9.62
N LEU A 18 1.42 6.15 10.03
CA LEU A 18 1.65 4.73 10.26
C LEU A 18 1.42 4.41 11.73
N ASN A 19 0.49 3.51 12.02
CA ASN A 19 0.40 2.87 13.32
C ASN A 19 0.85 1.40 13.23
N ALA A 20 0.74 0.64 14.33
CA ALA A 20 1.25 -0.72 14.40
C ALA A 20 0.65 -1.70 13.36
N GLN A 21 -0.57 -1.46 12.88
CA GLN A 21 -1.33 -2.41 12.05
C GLN A 21 -1.80 -1.81 10.72
N SER A 22 -1.76 -0.48 10.56
CA SER A 22 -2.37 0.20 9.43
C SER A 22 -1.64 1.48 9.05
N LEU A 23 -1.64 1.78 7.75
CA LEU A 23 -1.28 3.08 7.21
C LEU A 23 -2.57 3.85 6.90
N MET A 24 -2.87 4.85 7.71
CA MET A 24 -4.08 5.68 7.58
C MET A 24 -3.74 6.97 6.86
N TYR A 25 -4.72 7.54 6.13
CA TYR A 25 -4.48 8.78 5.40
C TYR A 25 -5.65 9.76 5.37
N TRP A 26 -5.30 11.04 5.40
CA TRP A 26 -6.21 12.19 5.41
C TRP A 26 -5.84 13.19 4.31
N LYS A 27 -6.66 14.24 4.16
CA LYS A 27 -6.34 15.34 3.24
C LYS A 27 -5.24 16.24 3.80
N TYR A 28 -5.29 16.52 5.10
CA TYR A 28 -4.37 17.45 5.78
C TYR A 28 -3.94 16.89 7.15
N PRO A 29 -2.80 17.34 7.72
CA PRO A 29 -2.34 16.92 9.03
C PRO A 29 -3.36 17.17 10.15
N ASP A 30 -3.96 18.37 10.17
CA ASP A 30 -4.94 18.76 11.20
C ASP A 30 -6.17 17.84 11.27
N ASP A 31 -6.48 17.12 10.19
CA ASP A 31 -7.62 16.21 10.15
C ASP A 31 -7.37 14.93 10.96
N GLU A 32 -6.11 14.54 11.20
CA GLU A 32 -5.76 13.29 11.91
C GLU A 32 -6.42 13.20 13.30
N HIS A 33 -6.51 14.32 14.00
CA HIS A 33 -7.07 14.38 15.36
C HIS A 33 -8.52 14.89 15.39
N ARG A 34 -9.13 15.12 14.22
CA ARG A 34 -10.43 15.80 14.10
C ARG A 34 -11.45 15.02 13.29
N LYS A 35 -11.01 14.13 12.41
CA LYS A 35 -11.86 13.41 11.45
C LYS A 35 -11.38 11.97 11.29
N GLU A 36 -12.31 11.12 10.90
CA GLU A 36 -11.98 9.79 10.39
C GLU A 36 -11.07 9.88 9.15
N PRO A 37 -10.16 8.91 8.96
CA PRO A 37 -9.32 8.85 7.78
C PRO A 37 -10.17 8.68 6.52
N ILE A 38 -9.64 9.20 5.40
CA ILE A 38 -10.22 8.98 4.07
C ILE A 38 -10.17 7.49 3.73
N GLY A 39 -9.12 6.81 4.19
CA GLY A 39 -9.00 5.37 4.14
C GLY A 39 -7.78 4.87 4.91
N SER A 40 -7.63 3.55 4.91
CA SER A 40 -6.55 2.86 5.59
C SER A 40 -6.08 1.66 4.79
N ILE A 41 -4.78 1.41 4.79
CA ILE A 41 -4.19 0.17 4.30
C ILE A 41 -3.92 -0.72 5.51
N ASP A 42 -4.64 -1.85 5.63
CA ASP A 42 -4.39 -2.84 6.66
C ASP A 42 -3.12 -3.64 6.33
N LEU A 43 -2.09 -3.49 7.16
CA LEU A 43 -0.79 -4.14 6.97
C LEU A 43 -0.85 -5.65 7.22
N ARG A 44 -1.87 -6.16 7.94
CA ARG A 44 -2.08 -7.61 8.09
C ARG A 44 -2.42 -8.26 6.76
N GLN A 45 -3.02 -7.50 5.85
CA GLN A 45 -3.35 -7.97 4.50
C GLN A 45 -2.19 -7.81 3.51
N CYS A 46 -1.04 -7.27 3.93
CA CYS A 46 0.08 -6.99 3.05
C CYS A 46 0.89 -8.24 2.72
N VAL A 47 1.03 -8.53 1.43
CA VAL A 47 1.79 -9.67 0.89
C VAL A 47 3.12 -9.26 0.27
N THR A 48 3.54 -7.99 0.41
CA THR A 48 4.85 -7.52 -0.03
C THR A 48 5.94 -7.98 0.94
N SER A 49 6.98 -8.67 0.44
CA SER A 49 8.11 -9.14 1.24
C SER A 49 8.94 -7.98 1.79
N ASN A 50 9.34 -7.07 0.91
CA ASN A 50 10.14 -5.89 1.23
C ASN A 50 9.59 -4.68 0.45
N VAL A 51 9.18 -3.66 1.18
CA VAL A 51 8.75 -2.38 0.63
C VAL A 51 9.97 -1.61 0.18
N GLN A 52 10.06 -1.37 -1.12
CA GLN A 52 11.18 -0.69 -1.76
C GLN A 52 10.70 0.25 -2.88
N SER A 53 11.62 1.05 -3.39
CA SER A 53 11.33 1.90 -4.55
C SER A 53 10.95 1.05 -5.75
N VAL A 54 9.96 1.51 -6.51
CA VAL A 54 9.61 0.87 -7.78
C VAL A 54 10.53 1.33 -8.91
N THR A 55 10.68 0.45 -9.89
CA THR A 55 11.38 0.75 -11.15
C THR A 55 10.51 1.64 -12.05
N ARG A 56 11.14 2.31 -13.02
CA ARG A 56 10.45 3.29 -13.88
C ARG A 56 9.43 2.68 -14.85
N ASP A 57 9.58 1.40 -15.18
CA ASP A 57 8.60 0.62 -15.95
C ASP A 57 7.30 0.39 -15.16
N ILE A 58 7.37 0.32 -13.83
CA ILE A 58 6.19 0.25 -12.98
C ILE A 58 5.59 1.64 -12.77
N CYS A 59 6.42 2.64 -12.45
CA CYS A 59 5.97 4.01 -12.26
C CYS A 59 7.07 5.04 -12.56
N ALA A 60 6.79 5.96 -13.48
CA ALA A 60 7.71 7.03 -13.82
C ALA A 60 7.83 8.13 -12.74
N ARG A 61 6.85 8.23 -11.82
CA ARG A 61 6.86 9.26 -10.77
C ARG A 61 8.04 9.01 -9.81
N PRO A 62 8.90 10.01 -9.56
CA PRO A 62 10.04 9.85 -8.67
C PRO A 62 9.59 9.51 -7.25
N ASN A 63 10.53 8.96 -6.47
CA ASN A 63 10.35 8.67 -5.05
C ASN A 63 9.15 7.75 -4.74
N THR A 64 8.74 6.94 -5.72
CA THR A 64 7.60 6.03 -5.58
C THR A 64 8.04 4.69 -5.01
N PHE A 65 7.23 4.15 -4.10
CA PHE A 65 7.31 2.79 -3.58
C PHE A 65 5.94 2.12 -3.68
N GLN A 66 5.92 0.79 -3.57
CA GLN A 66 4.68 0.02 -3.68
C GLN A 66 4.48 -0.95 -2.51
N MET A 67 3.21 -1.24 -2.24
CA MET A 67 2.76 -2.36 -1.42
C MET A 67 1.60 -3.07 -2.09
N MET A 68 1.46 -4.37 -1.81
CA MET A 68 0.37 -5.20 -2.29
C MET A 68 -0.40 -5.73 -1.10
N THR A 69 -1.71 -5.54 -1.08
CA THR A 69 -2.61 -6.20 -0.11
C THR A 69 -3.53 -7.17 -0.80
N VAL A 70 -3.95 -8.22 -0.08
CA VAL A 70 -4.97 -9.16 -0.56
C VAL A 70 -6.05 -9.35 0.49
N ARG A 71 -7.29 -9.48 0.02
CA ARG A 71 -8.44 -9.85 0.85
C ARG A 71 -9.36 -10.82 0.10
N PRO A 72 -10.25 -11.55 0.79
CA PRO A 72 -11.34 -12.26 0.12
C PRO A 72 -12.11 -11.33 -0.80
N GLN A 73 -12.51 -11.86 -1.95
CA GLN A 73 -13.36 -11.14 -2.88
C GLN A 73 -14.72 -10.85 -2.25
N GLU A 74 -15.19 -9.62 -2.41
CA GLU A 74 -16.49 -9.16 -1.93
C GLU A 74 -17.46 -8.94 -3.10
N LYS A 75 -18.76 -9.03 -2.80
CA LYS A 75 -19.81 -8.80 -3.81
C LYS A 75 -19.73 -7.36 -4.30
N GLY A 76 -19.44 -7.20 -5.59
CA GLY A 76 -19.33 -5.89 -6.23
C GLY A 76 -17.90 -5.43 -6.46
N ASP A 77 -16.89 -6.22 -6.07
CA ASP A 77 -15.52 -6.00 -6.51
C ASP A 77 -15.44 -5.96 -8.03
N LYS A 78 -14.72 -4.96 -8.54
CA LYS A 78 -14.45 -4.76 -9.96
C LYS A 78 -12.99 -4.46 -10.12
N ASP A 79 -12.45 -4.91 -11.25
CA ASP A 79 -11.09 -4.55 -11.62
C ASP A 79 -11.00 -3.04 -11.87
N THR A 80 -9.92 -2.46 -11.38
CA THR A 80 -9.56 -1.04 -11.45
C THR A 80 -8.10 -0.93 -11.86
N LEU A 81 -7.58 0.29 -12.04
CA LEU A 81 -6.16 0.47 -12.33
C LEU A 81 -5.23 -0.01 -11.19
N ILE A 82 -5.76 -0.15 -9.97
CA ILE A 82 -4.98 -0.49 -8.77
C ILE A 82 -5.43 -1.79 -8.12
N SER A 83 -6.56 -2.37 -8.51
CA SER A 83 -7.06 -3.61 -7.90
C SER A 83 -7.60 -4.56 -8.95
N TRP A 84 -7.37 -5.85 -8.76
CA TRP A 84 -7.88 -6.90 -9.63
C TRP A 84 -8.31 -8.11 -8.82
N THR A 85 -9.28 -8.84 -9.36
CA THR A 85 -9.82 -10.06 -8.77
C THR A 85 -9.29 -11.29 -9.51
N ALA A 86 -8.86 -12.29 -8.75
CA ALA A 86 -8.42 -13.58 -9.28
C ALA A 86 -8.86 -14.70 -8.34
N ASN A 87 -9.55 -15.70 -8.87
CA ASN A 87 -10.18 -16.78 -8.11
C ASN A 87 -11.14 -16.24 -7.04
N THR A 88 -10.75 -16.31 -5.76
CA THR A 88 -11.54 -15.87 -4.60
C THR A 88 -10.90 -14.70 -3.86
N LEU A 89 -9.87 -14.07 -4.44
CA LEU A 89 -9.09 -13.00 -3.82
C LEU A 89 -9.13 -11.73 -4.65
N THR A 90 -9.18 -10.61 -3.94
CA THR A 90 -9.01 -9.27 -4.49
C THR A 90 -7.67 -8.74 -4.05
N THR A 91 -6.81 -8.43 -5.03
CA THR A 91 -5.48 -7.89 -4.82
C THR A 91 -5.53 -6.39 -5.07
N THR A 92 -4.90 -5.58 -4.23
CA THR A 92 -4.77 -4.13 -4.41
C THR A 92 -3.31 -3.72 -4.36
N LYS A 93 -2.87 -2.98 -5.38
CA LYS A 93 -1.57 -2.33 -5.52
C LYS A 93 -1.66 -0.90 -5.02
N HIS A 94 -0.92 -0.61 -3.97
CA HIS A 94 -0.81 0.73 -3.40
C HIS A 94 0.48 1.37 -3.89
N LEU A 95 0.38 2.44 -4.69
CA LEU A 95 1.52 3.27 -5.09
C LEU A 95 1.54 4.56 -4.28
N LEU A 96 2.64 4.81 -3.58
CA LEU A 96 2.87 6.00 -2.77
C LEU A 96 4.18 6.65 -3.19
N SER A 97 4.18 7.98 -3.24
CA SER A 97 5.33 8.78 -3.64
C SER A 97 5.56 9.83 -2.58
N ALA A 98 6.79 9.91 -2.08
CA ALA A 98 7.24 10.92 -1.13
C ALA A 98 7.81 12.14 -1.86
N ASP A 99 7.92 13.28 -1.17
CA ASP A 99 8.45 14.50 -1.79
C ASP A 99 9.96 14.36 -2.03
N THR A 100 10.67 13.67 -1.13
CA THR A 100 12.12 13.46 -1.22
C THR A 100 12.51 11.98 -1.26
N LYS A 101 13.76 11.72 -1.69
CA LYS A 101 14.34 10.37 -1.69
C LYS A 101 14.52 9.87 -0.26
N GLU A 102 14.89 10.75 0.64
CA GLU A 102 15.17 10.50 2.06
C GLU A 102 13.87 10.10 2.76
N GLU A 103 12.77 10.84 2.54
CA GLU A 103 11.44 10.48 3.03
C GLU A 103 10.99 9.13 2.50
N ARG A 104 11.17 8.85 1.20
CA ARG A 104 10.84 7.54 0.63
C ARG A 104 11.61 6.42 1.34
N ILE A 105 12.91 6.60 1.56
CA ILE A 105 13.74 5.61 2.28
C ILE A 105 13.22 5.41 3.71
N LEU A 106 12.92 6.50 4.42
CA LEU A 106 12.36 6.45 5.77
C LEU A 106 11.03 5.68 5.81
N TRP A 107 10.11 5.98 4.88
CA TRP A 107 8.83 5.28 4.76
C TRP A 107 9.00 3.80 4.48
N CYS A 108 9.84 3.42 3.52
CA CYS A 108 10.14 2.01 3.23
C CYS A 108 10.68 1.29 4.48
N ASN A 109 11.63 1.89 5.20
CA ASN A 109 12.22 1.30 6.40
C ASN A 109 11.17 1.11 7.50
N LYS A 110 10.35 2.14 7.78
CA LYS A 110 9.31 2.06 8.81
C LYS A 110 8.20 1.07 8.49
N LEU A 111 7.80 0.97 7.22
CA LEU A 111 6.84 -0.04 6.78
C LEU A 111 7.43 -1.45 6.89
N ASN A 112 8.70 -1.65 6.53
CA ASN A 112 9.36 -2.95 6.68
C ASN A 112 9.51 -3.37 8.16
N GLU A 113 9.86 -2.43 9.06
CA GLU A 113 9.89 -2.65 10.51
C GLU A 113 8.51 -3.05 11.05
N ALA A 114 7.47 -2.34 10.64
CA ALA A 114 6.08 -2.63 11.03
C ALA A 114 5.63 -4.01 10.52
N LEU A 115 5.84 -4.31 9.24
CA LEU A 115 5.49 -5.61 8.65
C LEU A 115 6.25 -6.76 9.31
N THR A 116 7.53 -6.57 9.62
CA THR A 116 8.34 -7.58 10.32
C THR A 116 7.80 -7.86 11.71
N SER A 117 7.50 -6.80 12.47
CA SER A 117 6.91 -6.91 13.81
C SER A 117 5.54 -7.58 13.74
N LEU A 118 4.67 -7.12 12.85
CA LEU A 118 3.31 -7.64 12.69
C LEU A 118 3.32 -9.13 12.34
N ARG A 119 4.11 -9.54 11.35
CA ARG A 119 4.23 -10.96 10.94
C ARG A 119 4.89 -11.86 11.98
N ARG A 120 5.61 -11.31 12.94
CA ARG A 120 6.21 -12.06 14.04
C ARG A 120 5.20 -12.34 15.16
N TRP A 121 4.30 -11.39 15.42
CA TRP A 121 3.47 -11.40 16.62
C TRP A 121 1.97 -11.60 16.36
N ASP A 122 1.48 -11.26 15.17
CA ASP A 122 0.08 -11.45 14.79
C ASP A 122 -0.07 -12.70 13.90
N PRO A 123 -0.72 -13.77 14.39
CA PRO A 123 -0.94 -14.99 13.61
C PRO A 123 -1.89 -14.80 12.43
N GLN A 124 -2.68 -13.73 12.41
CA GLN A 124 -3.58 -13.39 11.29
C GLN A 124 -2.88 -12.61 10.18
N ALA A 125 -1.66 -12.12 10.41
CA ALA A 125 -0.92 -11.37 9.41
C ALA A 125 -0.48 -12.28 8.25
N LEU A 126 -0.83 -11.87 7.03
CA LEU A 126 -0.44 -12.58 5.82
C LEU A 126 1.07 -12.55 5.62
N ARG A 127 1.58 -13.68 5.12
CA ARG A 127 2.98 -13.84 4.75
C ARG A 127 3.20 -13.25 3.35
N PRO A 128 4.44 -12.87 3.03
CA PRO A 128 4.77 -12.47 1.67
C PRO A 128 4.36 -13.55 0.67
N MET A 129 3.70 -13.15 -0.40
CA MET A 129 3.51 -14.02 -1.56
C MET A 129 4.77 -13.87 -2.41
N GLU A 130 5.42 -14.98 -2.77
CA GLU A 130 6.56 -14.94 -3.67
C GLU A 130 6.15 -14.23 -4.96
N SER A 131 6.94 -13.24 -5.37
CA SER A 131 6.67 -12.55 -6.61
C SER A 131 6.89 -13.54 -7.75
N MET A 132 5.94 -13.65 -8.68
CA MET A 132 6.17 -14.34 -9.96
C MET A 132 7.26 -13.65 -10.81
N GLN A 133 7.93 -12.62 -10.29
CA GLN A 133 8.99 -11.84 -10.95
C GLN A 133 10.40 -12.40 -10.70
N ASP A 134 10.56 -13.40 -9.82
CA ASP A 134 11.85 -14.05 -9.55
C ASP A 134 12.16 -15.27 -10.44
N LYS A 135 11.31 -15.58 -11.42
CA LYS A 135 11.64 -16.53 -12.50
C LYS A 135 12.23 -15.77 -13.69
N LYS A 136 13.54 -15.55 -13.65
CA LYS A 136 14.33 -15.18 -14.81
C LYS A 136 15.28 -16.30 -15.18
#